data_AF-A0A8T3MK93-F1
#
_entry.id   AF-A0A8T3MK93-F1
#
_cell.length_a   1.000
_cell.length_b   1.000
_cell.length_c   1.000
_cell.angle_alpha   90.00
_cell.angle_beta   90.00
_cell.angle_gamma   90.00
#
_symmetry.space_group_name_H-M   'P 1'
#
loop_
_entity.id
_entity.type
_entity.pdbx_description
1 polymer ?
#
loop_
_entity_poly.entity_id
_entity_poly.type
_entity_poly.pdbx_seq_one_letter_code
_entity_poly.pdbx_strand_id
1 'polypeptide(L)' 'MDEFDFARGVTVGQYVPGNSILHRLDPRAKLGGFVIVLAAVIT' A
#
# COMPACT_ATOMS: atom_id res chain seq x y z
N MET A 1 -17.49 7.37 -11.51
CA MET A 1 -16.81 6.07 -11.70
C MET A 1 -16.97 5.35 -10.38
N ASP A 2 -17.69 4.24 -10.38
CA ASP A 2 -17.84 3.43 -9.18
C ASP A 2 -16.47 2.83 -8.82
N GLU A 3 -16.17 2.61 -7.53
CA GLU A 3 -14.90 1.99 -7.08
C GLU A 3 -14.64 0.66 -7.81
N PHE A 4 -15.73 -0.07 -8.06
CA PHE A 4 -15.74 -1.34 -8.78
C PHE A 4 -15.48 -1.21 -10.28
N ASP A 5 -15.69 -0.04 -10.88
CA ASP A 5 -15.37 0.22 -12.29
C ASP A 5 -13.86 0.38 -12.50
N PHE A 6 -13.18 1.01 -11.53
CA PHE A 6 -11.74 1.22 -11.56
C PHE A 6 -10.98 -0.11 -11.55
N ALA A 7 -11.34 -1.01 -10.63
CA ALA A 7 -10.67 -2.29 -10.45
C ALA A 7 -10.71 -3.20 -11.70
N ARG A 8 -11.72 -3.03 -12.57
CA ARG A 8 -11.85 -3.80 -13.82
C ARG A 8 -10.78 -3.49 -14.88
N GLY A 9 -10.14 -2.32 -14.80
CA GLY A 9 -9.10 -1.88 -15.74
C GLY A 9 -7.66 -2.06 -15.23
N VAL A 10 -7.46 -2.42 -13.96
CA VAL A 10 -6.14 -2.52 -13.35
C VAL A 10 -5.58 -3.93 -13.51
N THR A 11 -4.37 -4.04 -14.07
CA THR A 11 -3.68 -5.34 -14.17
C THR A 11 -3.12 -5.77 -12.81
N VAL A 12 -3.13 -7.08 -12.54
CA VAL A 12 -2.66 -7.63 -11.27
C VAL A 12 -1.19 -7.27 -11.05
N GLY A 13 -0.88 -6.80 -9.84
CA GLY A 13 0.47 -6.39 -9.45
C GLY A 13 0.82 -4.94 -9.78
N GLN A 14 -0.09 -4.16 -10.38
CA GLN A 14 0.14 -2.73 -10.55
C GLN A 14 0.01 -1.99 -9.24
N TYR A 15 0.92 -1.04 -9.02
CA TYR A 15 0.80 -0.08 -7.94
C TYR A 15 -0.29 0.94 -8.31
N VAL A 16 -1.32 1.04 -7.48
CA VAL A 16 -2.36 2.05 -7.60
C VAL A 16 -1.93 3.28 -6.78
N PRO A 17 -1.63 4.42 -7.41
CA PRO A 17 -1.28 5.62 -6.67
C PRO A 17 -2.52 6.20 -5.97
N GLY A 18 -2.43 6.35 -4.64
CA GLY A 18 -3.41 7.05 -3.82
C GLY A 18 -2.84 8.31 -3.16
N ASN A 19 -3.71 9.07 -2.47
CA ASN A 19 -3.32 10.30 -1.77
C ASN A 19 -3.18 10.13 -0.24
N SER A 20 -3.10 8.90 0.26
CA SER A 20 -2.95 8.67 1.70
C SER A 20 -1.54 9.02 2.17
N ILE A 21 -1.40 9.27 3.47
CA ILE A 21 -0.09 9.57 4.11
C ILE A 21 0.91 8.45 3.81
N LEU A 22 0.46 7.19 3.83
CA LEU A 22 1.28 6.02 3.49
C LEU A 22 1.83 6.04 2.06
N HIS A 23 1.11 6.58 1.08
CA HIS A 23 1.61 6.70 -0.29
C HIS A 23 2.72 7.75 -0.39
N ARG A 24 2.66 8.79 0.43
CA ARG A 24 3.58 9.93 0.43
C ARG A 24 4.85 9.74 1.29
N LEU A 25 4.88 8.74 2.17
CA LEU A 25 6.05 8.46 3.01
C LEU A 25 7.27 8.05 2.19
N ASP A 26 8.46 8.35 2.72
CA ASP A 26 9.72 7.84 2.17
C ASP A 26 9.72 6.30 2.12
N PRO A 27 10.21 5.67 1.03
CA PRO A 27 10.19 4.21 0.88
C PRO A 27 10.82 3.44 2.05
N ARG A 28 11.88 4.00 2.66
CA ARG A 28 12.57 3.41 3.82
C ARG A 28 11.65 3.33 5.04
N ALA A 29 10.85 4.36 5.28
CA ALA A 29 9.89 4.40 6.38
C ALA A 29 8.79 3.34 6.18
N LYS A 30 8.34 3.12 4.93
CA LYS A 30 7.36 2.06 4.60
C LYS A 30 7.91 0.68 4.93
N LEU A 31 9.14 0.38 4.50
CA LEU A 31 9.80 -0.90 4.79
C LEU A 31 10.01 -1.10 6.30
N GLY A 32 10.50 -0.07 7.00
CA GLY A 32 10.67 -0.12 8.46
C GLY A 32 9.35 -0.37 9.18
N GLY A 33 8.28 0.36 8.81
CA GLY A 33 6.95 0.16 9.36
C GLY A 33 6.42 -1.26 9.14
N PHE A 34 6.64 -1.83 7.96
CA PHE A 34 6.26 -3.22 7.67
C PHE A 34 6.98 -4.22 8.58
N VAL A 35 8.30 -4.06 8.80
CA VAL A 35 9.07 -4.92 9.71
C VAL A 35 8.58 -4.79 11.16
N ILE A 36 8.26 -3.58 11.62
CA ILE A 36 7.72 -3.35 12.96
C ILE A 36 6.37 -4.08 13.15
N VAL A 37 5.48 -3.97 12.17
CA VAL A 37 4.18 -4.67 12.21
C VAL A 37 4.38 -6.19 12.21
N LEU A 38 5.28 -6.71 11.38
CA LEU A 38 5.59 -8.14 11.38
C LEU A 38 6.11 -8.61 12.74
N ALA A 39 7.07 -7.88 13.34
CA ALA A 39 7.58 -8.21 14.67
C ALA A 39 6.45 -8.19 15.72
N ALA A 40 5.60 -7.16 15.73
CA ALA A 40 4.49 -7.07 16.67
C ALA A 40 3.46 -8.20 16.56
N VAL A 41 3.35 -8.85 15.40
CA VAL A 41 2.40 -9.96 15.17
C VAL A 41 3.05 -11.32 15.41
N ILE A 42 4.35 -11.46 15.12
CA ILE A 42 5.06 -12.74 15.15
C ILE A 42 5.69 -13.01 16.53
N THR A 43 5.95 -11.98 17.33
CA THR A 43 6.47 -12.11 18.71
C THR A 43 5.35 -12.05 19.72
#